data_AF-A0A1B6DBD6-F1
#
_entry.id   AF-A0A1B6DBD6-F1
#
_cell.length_a   1.000
_cell.length_b   1.000
_cell.length_c   1.000
_cell.angle_alpha   90.00
_cell.angle_beta   90.00
_cell.angle_gamma   90.00
#
_symmetry.space_group_name_H-M   'P 1'
#
loop_
_entity.id
_entity.type
_entity.pdbx_description
1 polymer ?
#
loop_
_entity_poly.entity_id
_entity_poly.type
_entity_poly.pdbx_seq_one_letter_code
_entity_poly.pdbx_strand_id
1 'polypeptide(L)'
;MYITMQVFVYISALVCISRAYKSSPYSIIESRLCESITEPQEGRGASVMTDLLNYYYFLEAIKEMIEDGEVKGRNMLRFIGRDGPALLKVKYDHKLLQKKFQWGEEELFLFNRTLRKLKELWIKLLDMF
;
A
#
# COMPACT_ATOMS: atom_id res chain seq x y z
N MET A 1 -23.19 -26.00 21.67
CA MET A 1 -22.25 -26.24 20.56
C MET A 1 -22.48 -25.22 19.42
N TYR A 2 -22.46 -23.91 19.72
CA TYR A 2 -22.68 -22.83 18.74
C TYR A 2 -21.46 -21.91 18.59
N ILE A 3 -20.59 -21.89 19.60
CA ILE A 3 -19.39 -21.03 19.67
C ILE A 3 -18.34 -21.46 18.63
N THR A 4 -18.20 -22.77 18.37
CA THR A 4 -17.20 -23.30 17.42
C THR A 4 -17.51 -22.99 15.97
N MET A 5 -18.79 -22.91 15.58
CA MET A 5 -19.17 -22.54 14.21
C MET A 5 -18.98 -21.05 13.92
N GLN A 6 -19.29 -20.16 14.87
CA GLN A 6 -19.11 -18.71 14.69
C GLN A 6 -17.63 -18.34 14.53
N VAL A 7 -16.73 -18.97 15.30
CA VAL A 7 -15.28 -18.75 15.20
C VAL A 7 -14.74 -19.19 13.85
N PHE A 8 -15.21 -20.32 13.31
CA PHE A 8 -14.75 -20.84 12.01
C PHE A 8 -15.19 -19.94 10.84
N VAL A 9 -16.41 -19.38 10.90
CA VAL A 9 -16.90 -18.40 9.92
C VAL A 9 -16.07 -17.11 9.98
N TYR A 10 -15.70 -16.65 11.18
CA TYR A 10 -14.87 -15.45 11.33
C TYR A 10 -13.45 -15.64 10.78
N ILE A 11 -12.82 -16.78 11.08
CA ILE A 11 -11.47 -17.10 10.59
C ILE A 11 -11.48 -17.26 9.07
N SER A 12 -12.48 -17.96 8.51
CA SER A 12 -12.61 -18.10 7.05
C SER A 12 -12.88 -16.75 6.37
N ALA A 13 -13.69 -15.87 6.95
CA ALA A 13 -13.89 -14.51 6.44
C ALA A 13 -12.58 -13.70 6.45
N LEU A 14 -11.80 -13.74 7.53
CA LEU A 14 -10.50 -13.05 7.61
C LEU A 14 -9.48 -13.60 6.59
N VAL A 15 -9.46 -14.93 6.39
CA VAL A 15 -8.60 -15.57 5.38
C VAL A 15 -9.04 -15.19 3.96
N CYS A 16 -10.35 -15.12 3.69
CA CYS A 16 -10.87 -14.70 2.39
C CYS A 16 -10.58 -13.22 2.10
N ILE A 17 -10.78 -12.34 3.09
CA ILE A 17 -10.48 -10.91 2.98
C ILE A 17 -8.99 -10.70 2.70
N SER A 18 -8.11 -11.39 3.43
CA SER A 18 -6.66 -11.28 3.22
C SER A 18 -6.20 -11.81 1.84
N ARG A 19 -6.82 -12.86 1.31
CA ARG A 19 -6.55 -13.36 -0.05
C ARG A 19 -7.04 -12.41 -1.14
N ALA A 20 -8.29 -11.93 -1.05
CA ALA A 20 -8.86 -11.01 -2.04
C ALA A 20 -8.10 -9.67 -2.06
N TYR A 21 -7.61 -9.25 -0.90
CA TYR A 21 -6.77 -8.09 -0.78
C TYR A 21 -5.42 -8.27 -1.49
N LYS A 22 -4.76 -9.44 -1.38
CA LYS A 22 -3.54 -9.77 -2.12
C LYS A 22 -3.72 -9.80 -3.66
N SER A 23 -4.94 -10.00 -4.15
CA SER A 23 -5.24 -10.02 -5.59
C SER A 23 -5.75 -8.70 -6.15
N SER A 24 -5.82 -7.64 -5.34
CA SER A 24 -6.29 -6.33 -5.82
C SER A 24 -5.28 -5.72 -6.81
N PRO A 25 -5.73 -5.27 -8.00
CA PRO A 25 -4.88 -4.53 -8.93
C PRO A 25 -4.21 -3.34 -8.23
N TYR A 26 -2.91 -3.16 -8.44
CA TYR A 26 -2.12 -2.14 -7.74
C TYR A 26 -2.65 -0.71 -7.95
N SER A 27 -3.25 -0.43 -9.12
CA SER A 27 -3.88 0.85 -9.42
C SER A 27 -5.06 1.16 -8.50
N ILE A 28 -5.78 0.12 -8.04
CA ILE A 28 -6.87 0.26 -7.07
C ILE A 28 -6.30 0.57 -5.68
N ILE A 29 -5.22 -0.10 -5.29
CA ILE A 29 -4.53 0.18 -4.01
C ILE A 29 -4.02 1.62 -4.00
N GLU A 30 -3.40 2.07 -5.11
CA GLU A 30 -2.92 3.43 -5.25
C GLU A 30 -4.03 4.48 -5.19
N SER A 31 -5.13 4.28 -5.93
CA SER A 31 -6.27 5.21 -5.92
C SER A 31 -6.82 5.33 -4.50
N ARG A 32 -7.05 4.19 -3.83
CA ARG A 32 -7.57 4.15 -2.47
C ARG A 32 -6.63 4.82 -1.47
N LEU A 33 -5.31 4.65 -1.62
CA LEU A 33 -4.32 5.36 -0.81
C LEU A 33 -4.40 6.86 -1.04
N CYS A 34 -4.39 7.30 -2.30
CA CYS A 34 -4.47 8.73 -2.65
C CYS A 34 -5.73 9.36 -2.05
N GLU A 35 -6.90 8.76 -2.28
CA GLU A 35 -8.17 9.20 -1.72
C GLU A 35 -8.13 9.26 -0.19
N SER A 36 -7.60 8.21 0.45
CA SER A 36 -7.59 8.14 1.91
C SER A 36 -6.68 9.18 2.54
N ILE A 37 -5.57 9.56 1.90
CA ILE A 37 -4.65 10.57 2.46
C ILE A 37 -5.06 12.01 2.10
N THR A 38 -5.81 12.22 1.01
CA THR A 38 -6.39 13.53 0.68
C THR A 38 -7.67 13.80 1.44
N GLU A 39 -8.50 12.77 1.64
CA GLU A 39 -9.82 12.85 2.29
C GLU A 39 -9.92 11.81 3.41
N PRO A 40 -9.18 11.99 4.52
CA PRO A 40 -9.07 10.98 5.57
C PRO A 40 -10.40 10.78 6.32
N GLN A 41 -10.81 9.52 6.40
CA GLN A 41 -12.02 9.07 7.10
C GLN A 41 -11.68 8.37 8.41
N GLU A 42 -12.55 8.53 9.40
CA GLU A 42 -12.37 7.94 10.72
C GLU A 42 -12.36 6.41 10.68
N GLY A 43 -11.49 5.79 11.48
CA GLY A 43 -11.35 4.33 11.56
C GLY A 43 -10.60 3.67 10.40
N ARG A 44 -10.13 4.42 9.39
CA ARG A 44 -9.40 3.87 8.23
C ARG A 44 -7.87 3.87 8.35
N GLY A 45 -7.31 4.31 9.47
CA GLY A 45 -5.86 4.41 9.65
C GLY A 45 -5.11 3.09 9.43
N ALA A 46 -5.59 2.00 10.03
CA ALA A 46 -4.96 0.69 9.89
C ALA A 46 -5.00 0.16 8.44
N SER A 47 -6.10 0.38 7.72
CA SER A 47 -6.20 -0.01 6.31
C SER A 47 -5.27 0.79 5.42
N VAL A 48 -5.11 2.10 5.69
CA VAL A 48 -4.18 2.96 4.95
C VAL A 48 -2.73 2.50 5.15
N MET A 49 -2.35 2.18 6.39
CA MET A 49 -1.01 1.65 6.66
C MET A 49 -0.78 0.31 5.93
N THR A 50 -1.79 -0.56 5.95
CA THR A 50 -1.75 -1.85 5.25
C THR A 50 -1.60 -1.65 3.74
N ASP A 51 -2.39 -0.75 3.14
CA ASP A 51 -2.31 -0.41 1.72
C ASP A 51 -0.91 0.11 1.36
N LEU A 52 -0.36 1.00 2.18
CA LEU A 52 0.95 1.61 1.92
C LEU A 52 2.07 0.55 1.94
N LEU A 53 2.05 -0.36 2.91
CA LEU A 53 3.02 -1.45 3.00
C LEU A 53 2.89 -2.41 1.81
N ASN A 54 1.66 -2.77 1.43
CA ASN A 54 1.45 -3.66 0.28
C ASN A 54 1.89 -3.01 -1.03
N TYR A 55 1.69 -1.69 -1.18
CA TYR A 55 2.19 -0.97 -2.34
C TYR A 55 3.73 -0.90 -2.35
N TYR A 56 4.37 -0.71 -1.19
CA TYR A 56 5.82 -0.78 -1.07
C TYR A 56 6.35 -2.16 -1.51
N TYR A 57 5.80 -3.25 -0.97
CA TYR A 57 6.22 -4.61 -1.33
C TYR A 57 5.98 -4.95 -2.79
N PHE A 58 4.94 -4.37 -3.39
CA PHE A 58 4.70 -4.51 -4.82
C PHE A 58 5.83 -3.91 -5.67
N LEU A 59 6.29 -2.70 -5.34
CA LEU A 59 7.44 -2.09 -6.03
C LEU A 59 8.74 -2.87 -5.78
N GLU A 60 8.90 -3.44 -4.58
CA GLU A 60 10.07 -4.26 -4.22
C GLU A 60 10.09 -5.54 -5.06
N ALA A 61 8.95 -6.22 -5.18
CA ALA A 61 8.80 -7.38 -6.06
C ALA A 61 9.07 -7.04 -7.54
N ILE A 62 8.67 -5.85 -8.01
CA ILE A 62 9.01 -5.40 -9.37
C ILE A 62 10.53 -5.29 -9.53
N LYS A 63 11.21 -4.67 -8.56
CA LYS A 63 12.66 -4.53 -8.58
C LYS A 63 13.33 -5.91 -8.61
N GLU A 64 12.94 -6.82 -7.71
CA GLU A 64 13.47 -8.19 -7.65
C GLU A 64 13.27 -8.92 -8.97
N MET A 65 12.06 -8.89 -9.55
CA MET A 65 11.78 -9.49 -10.87
C MET A 65 12.69 -8.92 -11.96
N ILE A 66 12.99 -7.61 -11.95
CA ILE A 66 13.90 -7.01 -12.95
C ILE A 66 15.35 -7.47 -12.71
N GLU A 67 15.81 -7.53 -11.46
CA GLU A 67 17.15 -8.00 -11.08
C GLU A 67 17.35 -9.48 -11.47
N ASP A 68 16.31 -10.30 -11.32
CA ASP A 68 16.28 -11.72 -11.72
C ASP A 68 16.13 -11.92 -13.25
N GLY A 69 16.01 -10.83 -14.01
CA GLY A 69 15.91 -10.86 -15.47
C GLY A 69 14.52 -11.20 -16.01
N GLU A 70 13.48 -11.18 -15.17
CA GLU A 70 12.12 -11.45 -15.59
C GLU A 70 11.52 -10.29 -16.42
N VAL A 71 11.07 -10.60 -17.64
CA VAL A 71 10.40 -9.64 -18.54
C VAL A 71 9.14 -9.03 -17.89
N LYS A 72 8.48 -9.79 -17.02
CA LYS A 72 7.28 -9.36 -16.30
C LYS A 72 7.54 -8.13 -15.44
N GLY A 73 8.67 -8.07 -14.72
CA GLY A 73 9.04 -6.92 -13.90
C GLY A 73 9.16 -5.65 -14.74
N ARG A 74 9.83 -5.73 -15.90
CA ARG A 74 9.96 -4.59 -16.83
C ARG A 74 8.61 -4.15 -17.40
N ASN A 75 7.72 -5.09 -17.74
CA ASN A 75 6.38 -4.75 -18.21
C ASN A 75 5.56 -4.02 -17.15
N MET A 76 5.67 -4.44 -15.88
CA MET A 76 4.99 -3.79 -14.76
C MET A 76 5.55 -2.39 -14.49
N LEU A 77 6.88 -2.23 -14.53
CA LEU A 77 7.52 -0.92 -14.41
C LEU A 77 7.05 0.05 -15.51
N ARG A 78 7.00 -0.42 -16.77
CA ARG A 78 6.47 0.37 -17.90
C ARG A 78 5.00 0.75 -17.73
N PHE A 79 4.19 -0.13 -17.15
CA PHE A 79 2.77 0.13 -16.92
C PHE A 79 2.53 1.20 -15.85
N ILE A 80 3.41 1.28 -14.83
CA ILE A 80 3.42 2.42 -13.88
C ILE A 80 3.87 3.71 -14.59
N GLY A 81 4.84 3.60 -15.50
CA GLY A 81 5.34 4.71 -16.31
C GLY A 81 6.44 5.53 -15.61
N ARG A 82 7.18 6.32 -16.40
CA ARG A 82 8.34 7.11 -15.91
C ARG A 82 7.96 8.20 -14.92
N ASP A 83 6.74 8.70 -15.03
CA ASP A 83 6.19 9.69 -14.11
C ASP A 83 6.03 9.14 -12.69
N GLY A 84 5.99 7.82 -12.55
CA GLY A 84 5.92 7.12 -11.28
C GLY A 84 4.58 7.19 -10.56
N PRO A 85 4.51 6.55 -9.38
CA PRO A 85 3.30 6.48 -8.58
C PRO A 85 2.70 7.86 -8.33
N ALA A 86 1.41 8.01 -8.61
CA ALA A 86 0.61 9.18 -8.26
C ALA A 86 0.69 9.46 -6.75
N LEU A 87 0.76 8.41 -5.93
CA LEU A 87 0.89 8.51 -4.47
C LEU A 87 2.06 9.42 -4.02
N LEU A 88 3.17 9.39 -4.76
CA LEU A 88 4.37 10.18 -4.43
C LEU A 88 4.24 11.69 -4.73
N LYS A 89 3.16 12.09 -5.42
CA LYS A 89 2.89 13.47 -5.84
C LYS A 89 1.78 14.13 -5.01
N VAL A 90 1.04 13.34 -4.25
CA VAL A 90 -0.08 13.82 -3.43
C VAL A 90 0.45 14.63 -2.25
N LYS A 91 -0.18 15.78 -2.01
CA LYS A 91 0.01 16.59 -0.80
C LYS A 91 -1.06 16.22 0.21
N TYR A 92 -0.67 16.07 1.47
CA TYR A 92 -1.59 15.71 2.57
C TYR A 92 -1.22 16.46 3.85
N ASP A 93 -2.19 16.65 4.74
CA ASP A 93 -2.00 17.34 6.02
C ASP A 93 -1.78 16.32 7.14
N HIS A 94 -0.56 16.33 7.72
CA HIS A 94 -0.17 15.40 8.77
C HIS A 94 -1.07 15.48 10.01
N LYS A 95 -1.48 16.69 10.41
CA LYS A 95 -2.34 16.91 11.59
C LYS A 95 -3.74 16.38 11.32
N LEU A 96 -4.23 16.56 10.09
CA LEU A 96 -5.52 16.02 9.68
C LEU A 96 -5.51 14.49 9.67
N LEU A 97 -4.45 13.87 9.11
CA LEU A 97 -4.29 12.42 9.14
C LEU A 97 -4.26 11.89 10.58
N GLN A 98 -3.46 12.48 11.46
CA GLN A 98 -3.42 12.09 12.88
C GLN A 98 -4.80 12.17 13.54
N LYS A 99 -5.50 13.29 13.35
CA LYS A 99 -6.82 13.50 13.94
C LYS A 99 -7.85 12.51 13.42
N LYS A 100 -7.90 12.30 12.09
CA LYS A 100 -8.94 11.48 11.46
C LYS A 100 -8.66 9.99 11.59
N PHE A 101 -7.42 9.56 11.46
CA PHE A 101 -7.05 8.16 11.63
C PHE A 101 -6.81 7.76 13.09
N GLN A 102 -6.86 8.72 14.01
CA GLN A 102 -6.53 8.52 15.43
C GLN A 102 -5.11 7.93 15.60
N TRP A 103 -4.19 8.34 14.73
CA TRP A 103 -2.79 7.92 14.79
C TRP A 103 -2.05 8.67 15.88
N GLY A 104 -1.25 7.93 16.64
CA GLY A 104 -0.23 8.49 17.50
C GLY A 104 0.99 8.98 16.71
N GLU A 105 2.02 9.38 17.44
CA GLU A 105 3.29 9.79 16.84
C GLU A 105 4.01 8.63 16.14
N GLU A 106 3.91 7.43 16.70
CA GLU A 106 4.55 6.22 16.14
C GLU A 106 3.94 5.83 14.80
N GLU A 107 2.61 5.81 14.67
CA GLU A 107 1.96 5.49 13.40
C GLU A 107 2.24 6.56 12.34
N LEU A 108 2.19 7.84 12.69
CA LEU A 108 2.54 8.91 11.76
C LEU A 108 4.02 8.81 11.33
N PHE A 109 4.92 8.49 12.26
CA PHE A 109 6.33 8.26 11.97
C PHE A 109 6.50 7.08 11.01
N LEU A 110 5.86 5.95 11.26
CA LEU A 110 5.91 4.76 10.42
C LEU A 110 5.37 5.04 9.01
N PHE A 111 4.25 5.78 8.91
CA PHE A 111 3.66 6.19 7.65
C PHE A 111 4.64 7.02 6.82
N ASN A 112 5.19 8.08 7.40
CA ASN A 112 6.15 8.97 6.72
C ASN A 112 7.46 8.24 6.36
N ARG A 113 7.95 7.35 7.23
CA ARG A 113 9.13 6.53 6.97
C ARG A 113 8.89 5.59 5.79
N THR A 114 7.72 4.97 5.71
CA THR A 114 7.37 4.06 4.62
C THR A 114 7.21 4.81 3.30
N LEU A 115 6.56 5.97 3.28
CA LEU A 115 6.51 6.83 2.09
C LEU A 115 7.90 7.24 1.59
N ARG A 116 8.82 7.57 2.51
CA ARG A 116 10.20 7.88 2.15
C ARG A 116 10.91 6.69 1.50
N LYS A 117 10.81 5.50 2.10
CA LYS A 117 11.37 4.26 1.53
C LYS A 117 10.79 3.95 0.14
N LEU A 118 9.48 4.16 -0.03
CA LEU A 118 8.80 3.98 -1.32
C LEU A 118 9.35 4.95 -2.37
N LYS A 119 9.60 6.22 -2.00
CA LYS A 119 10.25 7.20 -2.88
C LYS A 119 11.68 6.79 -3.26
N GLU A 120 12.47 6.35 -2.28
CA GLU A 120 13.84 5.86 -2.52
C GLU A 120 13.87 4.64 -3.44
N LEU A 121 12.93 3.70 -3.24
CA LEU A 121 12.76 2.53 -4.09
C LEU A 121 12.37 2.91 -5.52
N TRP A 122 11.46 3.88 -5.67
CA TRP A 122 11.08 4.38 -6.99
C TRP A 122 12.27 5.01 -7.74
N ILE A 123 13.12 5.78 -7.06
CA ILE A 123 14.34 6.33 -7.66
C ILE A 123 15.23 5.21 -8.20
N LYS A 124 15.43 4.13 -7.44
CA LYS A 124 16.21 2.97 -7.91
C LYS A 124 15.57 2.32 -9.14
N LEU A 125 14.25 2.19 -9.16
CA LEU A 125 13.52 1.62 -10.31
C LEU A 125 13.64 2.50 -11.57
N LEU A 126 13.75 3.83 -11.43
CA LEU A 126 13.97 4.72 -12.56
C LEU A 126 15.32 4.48 -13.23
N ASP A 127 16.34 4.06 -12.49
CA ASP A 127 17.65 3.69 -13.06
C ASP A 127 17.59 2.37 -13.86
N MET A 128 16.51 1.59 -13.71
CA MET A 128 16.31 0.28 -14.34
C MET A 128 15.37 0.32 -15.56
N PHE A 129 14.87 1.52 -15.89
CA PHE A 129 13.85 1.76 -16.93
C PHE A 129 14.37 1.63 -18.36
#